data_AF-A0AAD7MI00-F1
#
_entry.id   AF-A0AAD7MI00-F1
#
_cell.length_a   1.000
_cell.length_b   1.000
_cell.length_c   1.000
_cell.angle_alpha   90.00
_cell.angle_beta   90.00
_cell.angle_gamma   90.00
#
_symmetry.space_group_name_H-M   'P 1'
#
loop_
_entity.id
_entity.type
_entity.pdbx_description
1 polymer ?
#
loop_
_entity_poly.entity_id
_entity_poly.type
_entity_poly.pdbx_seq_one_letter_code
_entity_poly.pdbx_strand_id
1 'polypeptide(L)'
;MQGVLCHPQPDGAPCPRCVEKGTACTTTPLPRGRPKGRKTQRRVEPTATSSAASTADGSISLQSSSNISDSPPRLDMILRVESQLDSDFVAQVFEGEFTNPFTHPLISASTIRDDVRAASCQLNLLPPRARVLALCIIAVDSLVSFHETVLGPGPRPQSFGDFDFFSSDANIQQCGVRRAPICRALHAEAVKAAREADILLEPSSENAASCFLLDHLDQTNLYRLSRPWAGAYISHVRALAPLWRATSPLSADDAAVWSAYILAEVLTSTEDRMPILITRHDQMLLTGTDTPSLDGLLALLTAAEKPGLEVLWPTMHPYMVHATTLARQLYETINGDLARLKPLSEALVIKFLSALTTLHSIVSILFDVVAAHIASIDPLHTPPPIRGAPPTIDSIARACGLAAAIAFAGLILPFYRELEQRLPDEPRARERMRVFCEQARAFACDAAREIAQVIRWLPGVQFPPASYRALYAWAEFVLDCAPEDTQDLEACVSFLFLPYLL
;
A
#
# COMPACT_ATOMS: atom_id res chain seq x y z
N MET A 1 -15.65 -43.19 -14.22
CA MET A 1 -16.44 -43.38 -12.99
C MET A 1 -17.85 -42.88 -13.25
N GLN A 2 -18.85 -43.76 -13.31
CA GLN A 2 -20.25 -43.34 -13.48
C GLN A 2 -20.74 -42.72 -12.17
N GLY A 3 -21.01 -41.42 -12.17
CA GLY A 3 -21.56 -40.71 -11.02
C GLY A 3 -22.99 -41.17 -10.73
N VAL A 4 -23.25 -41.65 -9.51
CA VAL A 4 -24.59 -42.03 -9.07
C VAL A 4 -25.32 -40.77 -8.61
N LEU A 5 -26.42 -40.42 -9.28
CA LEU A 5 -27.32 -39.36 -8.81
C LEU A 5 -27.91 -39.75 -7.44
N CYS A 6 -27.68 -38.92 -6.43
CA CYS A 6 -28.24 -39.07 -5.08
C CYS A 6 -29.32 -38.00 -4.86
N HIS A 7 -30.44 -38.38 -4.23
CA HIS A 7 -31.50 -37.46 -3.85
C HIS A 7 -31.49 -37.23 -2.32
N PRO A 8 -31.48 -35.97 -1.85
CA PRO A 8 -31.46 -35.67 -0.42
C PRO A 8 -32.74 -36.18 0.26
N GLN A 9 -32.59 -36.77 1.45
CA GLN A 9 -33.70 -37.22 2.29
C GLN A 9 -34.03 -36.16 3.34
N PRO A 10 -35.32 -35.91 3.64
CA PRO A 10 -35.77 -34.83 4.51
C PRO A 10 -35.40 -35.00 5.99
N ASP A 11 -35.08 -36.22 6.42
CA ASP A 11 -34.72 -36.59 7.80
C ASP A 11 -33.21 -36.55 8.07
N GLY A 12 -32.40 -36.19 7.07
CA GLY A 12 -30.94 -36.24 7.19
C GLY A 12 -30.37 -37.66 7.20
N ALA A 13 -31.13 -38.66 6.73
CA ALA A 13 -30.60 -40.00 6.52
C ALA A 13 -29.72 -40.09 5.24
N PRO A 14 -28.78 -41.05 5.17
CA PRO A 14 -28.04 -41.34 3.94
C PRO A 14 -29.00 -41.84 2.86
N CYS A 15 -28.79 -41.47 1.58
CA CYS A 15 -29.70 -41.93 0.53
C CYS A 15 -29.66 -43.48 0.38
N PRO A 16 -30.78 -44.14 0.00
CA PRO A 16 -30.88 -45.59 -0.04
C PRO A 16 -29.80 -46.27 -0.90
N ARG A 17 -29.42 -45.61 -2.02
CA ARG A 17 -28.37 -46.12 -2.92
C ARG A 17 -26.97 -46.11 -2.30
N CYS A 18 -26.67 -45.14 -1.44
CA CYS A 18 -25.40 -45.09 -0.72
C CYS A 18 -25.35 -46.15 0.39
N VAL A 19 -26.49 -46.43 1.03
CA VAL A 19 -26.63 -47.50 2.02
C VAL A 19 -26.43 -48.87 1.38
N GLU A 20 -27.09 -49.15 0.25
CA GLU A 20 -26.93 -50.41 -0.49
C GLU A 20 -25.49 -50.66 -0.95
N LYS A 21 -24.75 -49.60 -1.29
CA LYS A 21 -23.37 -49.70 -1.75
C LYS A 21 -22.33 -49.64 -0.62
N GLY A 22 -22.74 -49.43 0.63
CA GLY A 22 -21.82 -49.29 1.76
C GLY A 22 -20.88 -48.09 1.67
N THR A 23 -21.26 -47.04 0.92
CA THR A 23 -20.43 -45.84 0.69
C THR A 23 -21.00 -44.63 1.43
N ALA A 24 -20.14 -43.78 1.98
CA ALA A 24 -20.55 -42.56 2.69
C ALA A 24 -21.29 -41.58 1.75
N CYS A 25 -22.51 -41.20 2.14
CA CYS A 25 -23.34 -40.27 1.38
C CYS A 25 -22.84 -38.84 1.55
N THR A 26 -22.27 -38.24 0.50
CA THR A 26 -21.75 -36.86 0.53
C THR A 26 -22.82 -35.79 0.35
N THR A 27 -24.05 -36.17 -0.02
CA THR A 27 -25.18 -35.26 -0.26
C THR A 27 -26.04 -35.00 0.98
N THR A 28 -25.82 -35.74 2.06
CA THR A 28 -26.53 -35.54 3.32
C THR A 28 -25.65 -34.72 4.29
N PRO A 29 -25.99 -33.46 4.60
CA PRO A 29 -25.19 -32.63 5.50
C PRO A 29 -25.22 -33.19 6.92
N LEU A 30 -24.06 -33.62 7.44
CA LEU A 30 -23.95 -34.09 8.83
C LEU A 30 -24.03 -32.89 9.80
N PRO A 31 -24.87 -32.96 10.85
CA PRO A 31 -24.92 -31.93 11.88
C PRO A 31 -23.59 -31.90 12.64
N ARG A 32 -22.84 -30.80 12.51
CA ARG A 32 -21.59 -30.56 13.26
C ARG A 32 -21.91 -30.31 14.73
N GLY A 33 -21.59 -31.27 15.59
CA GLY A 33 -21.69 -31.11 17.04
C GLY A 33 -20.75 -30.01 17.57
N ARG A 34 -21.23 -29.19 18.52
CA ARG A 34 -20.43 -28.16 19.20
C ARG A 34 -19.23 -28.80 19.94
N PRO A 35 -18.02 -28.21 19.92
CA PRO A 35 -16.87 -28.74 20.65
C PRO A 35 -17.10 -28.63 22.16
N LYS A 36 -17.05 -29.76 22.88
CA LYS A 36 -16.99 -29.78 24.34
C LYS A 36 -15.55 -29.56 24.80
N GLY A 37 -15.32 -28.52 25.60
CA GLY A 37 -14.03 -28.19 26.20
C GLY A 37 -13.50 -29.31 27.08
N ARG A 38 -12.24 -29.71 26.84
CA ARG A 38 -11.55 -30.79 27.56
C ARG A 38 -10.81 -30.21 28.76
N LYS A 39 -11.25 -30.59 29.96
CA LYS A 39 -10.55 -30.32 31.23
C LYS A 39 -9.30 -31.20 31.38
N THR A 40 -8.32 -30.58 31.99
CA THR A 40 -7.09 -31.05 32.64
C THR A 40 -7.14 -32.50 33.15
N GLN A 41 -6.15 -33.31 32.76
CA GLN A 41 -5.73 -34.45 33.59
C GLN A 41 -4.23 -34.69 33.49
N ARG A 42 -3.70 -34.97 34.67
CA ARG A 42 -2.31 -35.01 35.12
C ARG A 42 -1.82 -36.47 35.10
N ARG A 43 -0.51 -36.62 34.88
CA ARG A 43 0.37 -37.70 35.37
C ARG A 43 0.55 -38.93 34.46
N VAL A 44 1.80 -39.20 34.05
CA VAL A 44 2.72 -40.26 34.55
C VAL A 44 3.80 -40.53 33.47
N GLU A 45 5.07 -40.44 33.86
CA GLU A 45 6.25 -40.90 33.10
C GLU A 45 6.23 -42.44 32.91
N PRO A 46 6.91 -42.96 31.87
CA PRO A 46 8.07 -43.78 32.23
C PRO A 46 9.28 -43.67 31.29
N THR A 47 10.36 -44.16 31.87
CA THR A 47 11.78 -44.18 31.52
C THR A 47 12.16 -44.98 30.27
N ALA A 48 13.17 -44.43 29.58
CA ALA A 48 14.16 -44.96 28.62
C ALA A 48 14.09 -46.44 28.14
N THR A 49 14.23 -46.60 26.82
CA THR A 49 15.23 -47.56 26.26
C THR A 49 15.74 -47.10 24.90
N SER A 50 17.06 -47.17 24.76
CA SER A 50 17.93 -46.90 23.61
C SER A 50 17.70 -47.86 22.43
N SER A 51 17.83 -47.37 21.19
CA SER A 51 18.75 -47.93 20.18
C SER A 51 18.76 -47.09 18.89
N ALA A 52 19.96 -46.97 18.32
CA ALA A 52 20.39 -46.07 17.26
C ALA A 52 20.28 -46.64 15.84
N ALA A 53 20.21 -45.75 14.84
CA ALA A 53 20.90 -45.78 13.52
C ALA A 53 20.37 -44.61 12.65
N SER A 54 21.18 -43.56 12.43
CA SER A 54 21.93 -43.28 11.18
C SER A 54 21.08 -42.59 10.10
N THR A 55 21.12 -41.25 9.96
CA THR A 55 22.09 -40.35 9.25
C THR A 55 21.69 -40.00 7.81
N ALA A 56 21.51 -38.69 7.57
CA ALA A 56 21.75 -37.89 6.34
C ALA A 56 20.90 -36.61 6.49
N ASP A 57 21.34 -35.53 7.13
CA ASP A 57 22.47 -34.61 6.88
C ASP A 57 22.30 -33.71 5.65
N GLY A 58 22.39 -32.40 5.90
CA GLY A 58 22.06 -31.32 4.96
C GLY A 58 21.91 -29.96 5.66
N SER A 59 22.85 -29.62 6.54
CA SER A 59 22.94 -28.31 7.21
C SER A 59 24.02 -27.45 6.55
N ILE A 60 23.61 -26.34 5.94
CA ILE A 60 24.50 -25.31 5.40
C ILE A 60 24.98 -24.43 6.58
N SER A 61 26.27 -24.56 6.89
CA SER A 61 27.00 -23.74 7.87
C SER A 61 27.33 -22.37 7.28
N LEU A 62 26.70 -21.30 7.78
CA LEU A 62 27.18 -19.93 7.60
C LEU A 62 28.31 -19.66 8.58
N GLN A 63 29.53 -19.54 8.05
CA GLN A 63 30.71 -19.18 8.81
C GLN A 63 30.61 -17.71 9.25
N SER A 64 30.63 -17.55 10.57
CA SER A 64 30.76 -16.29 11.28
C SER A 64 32.22 -15.84 11.21
N SER A 65 32.46 -14.73 10.52
CA SER A 65 33.70 -13.96 10.66
C SER A 65 33.52 -12.95 11.78
N SER A 66 34.01 -13.31 12.97
CA SER A 66 34.23 -12.39 14.08
C SER A 66 35.51 -11.60 13.86
N ASN A 67 35.42 -10.26 13.87
CA ASN A 67 36.38 -9.34 14.52
C ASN A 67 36.04 -7.87 14.20
N ILE A 68 35.08 -7.30 14.93
CA ILE A 68 35.11 -5.88 15.32
C ILE A 68 34.64 -5.81 16.78
N SER A 69 35.55 -5.36 17.64
CA SER A 69 35.29 -4.99 19.02
C SER A 69 34.56 -3.65 19.02
N ASP A 70 33.25 -3.68 19.27
CA ASP A 70 32.48 -2.53 19.76
C ASP A 70 31.28 -3.05 20.58
N SER A 71 31.23 -2.65 21.85
CA SER A 71 30.11 -2.88 22.77
C SER A 71 28.77 -2.40 22.20
N PRO A 72 27.61 -2.98 22.56
CA PRO A 72 26.37 -2.84 21.79
C PRO A 72 25.63 -1.53 22.11
N PRO A 73 25.55 -0.53 21.21
CA PRO A 73 24.59 0.57 21.34
C PRO A 73 23.12 0.11 21.16
N ARG A 74 22.89 -1.18 20.86
CA ARG A 74 21.58 -1.75 20.52
C ARG A 74 20.63 -1.92 21.71
N LEU A 75 21.12 -2.20 22.92
CA LEU A 75 20.24 -2.41 24.08
C LEU A 75 19.79 -1.08 24.71
N ASP A 76 20.69 -0.11 24.81
CA ASP A 76 20.42 1.17 25.47
C ASP A 76 19.31 1.97 24.75
N MET A 77 19.20 1.82 23.42
CA MET A 77 18.19 2.51 22.62
C MET A 77 16.82 1.83 22.62
N ILE A 78 16.76 0.49 22.67
CA ILE A 78 15.50 -0.26 22.82
C ILE A 78 14.89 0.05 24.20
N LEU A 79 15.73 0.14 25.23
CA LEU A 79 15.32 0.56 26.57
C LEU A 79 14.82 2.01 26.62
N ARG A 80 15.32 2.91 25.76
CA ARG A 80 14.86 4.31 25.67
C ARG A 80 13.43 4.46 25.14
N VAL A 81 13.01 3.63 24.18
CA VAL A 81 11.61 3.63 23.72
C VAL A 81 10.67 3.23 24.86
N GLU A 82 11.11 2.33 25.74
CA GLU A 82 10.36 1.94 26.94
C GLU A 82 10.40 3.00 28.06
N SER A 83 11.47 3.84 28.13
CA SER A 83 11.68 4.75 29.26
C SER A 83 11.23 6.21 29.05
N GLN A 84 11.15 6.71 27.81
CA GLN A 84 10.45 7.94 27.35
C GLN A 84 11.04 8.37 26.01
N LEU A 85 10.18 8.61 25.01
CA LEU A 85 10.60 9.26 23.77
C LEU A 85 10.98 10.71 24.05
N ASP A 86 12.02 11.17 23.36
CA ASP A 86 12.47 12.55 23.41
C ASP A 86 11.34 13.51 23.00
N SER A 87 11.01 14.47 23.87
CA SER A 87 9.93 15.42 23.64
C SER A 87 10.19 16.29 22.41
N ASP A 88 11.45 16.56 22.10
CA ASP A 88 11.83 17.40 20.96
C ASP A 88 11.55 16.65 19.65
N PHE A 89 11.86 15.35 19.60
CA PHE A 89 11.49 14.50 18.48
C PHE A 89 9.96 14.42 18.31
N VAL A 90 9.21 14.23 19.40
CA VAL A 90 7.74 14.19 19.34
C VAL A 90 7.20 15.53 18.84
N ALA A 91 7.68 16.65 19.36
CA ALA A 91 7.31 17.98 18.89
C ALA A 91 7.62 18.14 17.39
N GLN A 92 8.79 17.69 16.92
CA GLN A 92 9.14 17.72 15.51
C GLN A 92 8.19 16.87 14.65
N VAL A 93 7.75 15.70 15.09
CA VAL A 93 6.82 14.85 14.33
C VAL A 93 5.47 15.55 14.14
N PHE A 94 4.94 16.17 15.20
CA PHE A 94 3.59 16.76 15.20
C PHE A 94 3.57 18.20 14.69
N GLU A 95 4.62 18.98 14.93
CA GLU A 95 4.73 20.37 14.51
C GLU A 95 5.55 20.53 13.22
N GLY A 96 6.55 19.68 13.00
CA GLY A 96 7.48 19.77 11.88
C GLY A 96 6.93 19.34 10.53
N GLU A 97 7.62 19.76 9.47
CA GLU A 97 7.14 19.74 8.09
C GLU A 97 7.06 18.36 7.44
N PHE A 98 7.60 17.32 8.10
CA PHE A 98 7.95 16.04 7.48
C PHE A 98 6.81 15.00 7.39
N THR A 99 5.67 15.23 8.03
CA THR A 99 4.68 14.16 8.21
C THR A 99 3.55 14.12 7.18
N ASN A 100 3.70 13.21 6.21
CA ASN A 100 2.68 12.68 5.28
C ASN A 100 1.41 12.05 5.95
N PRO A 101 1.45 11.36 7.11
CA PRO A 101 0.25 10.68 7.63
C PRO A 101 -0.94 11.61 7.91
N PHE A 102 -0.71 12.91 8.09
CA PHE A 102 -1.78 13.89 8.31
C PHE A 102 -2.66 14.18 7.10
N THR A 103 -2.33 13.66 5.92
CA THR A 103 -3.16 13.80 4.72
C THR A 103 -4.36 12.85 4.70
N HIS A 104 -4.40 11.84 5.58
CA HIS A 104 -5.51 10.89 5.64
C HIS A 104 -6.73 11.54 6.30
N PRO A 105 -7.96 11.46 5.73
CA PRO A 105 -9.15 12.13 6.25
C PRO A 105 -9.38 11.94 7.76
N LEU A 106 -9.19 10.71 8.25
CA LEU A 106 -9.35 10.37 9.66
C LEU A 106 -8.30 10.98 10.59
N ILE A 107 -7.10 11.24 10.08
CA ILE A 107 -6.02 11.86 10.85
C ILE A 107 -6.20 13.38 10.81
N SER A 108 -6.54 13.95 9.65
CA SER A 108 -6.84 15.38 9.51
C SER A 108 -8.02 15.81 10.38
N ALA A 109 -9.03 14.94 10.54
CA ALA A 109 -10.20 15.19 11.37
C ALA A 109 -9.95 14.95 12.88
N SER A 110 -8.80 14.39 13.27
CA SER A 110 -8.49 14.08 14.67
C SER A 110 -7.93 15.30 15.41
N THR A 111 -8.15 15.35 16.72
CA THR A 111 -7.58 16.37 17.63
C THR A 111 -6.15 16.07 18.05
N ILE A 112 -5.52 15.04 17.47
CA ILE A 112 -4.29 14.44 18.00
C ILE A 112 -3.13 15.44 18.16
N ARG A 113 -3.03 16.43 17.28
CA ARG A 113 -2.00 17.48 17.40
C ARG A 113 -2.20 18.34 18.63
N ASP A 114 -3.45 18.76 18.87
CA ASP A 114 -3.80 19.59 20.02
C ASP A 114 -3.68 18.78 21.32
N ASP A 115 -4.04 17.50 21.28
CA ASP A 115 -3.91 16.59 22.42
C ASP A 115 -2.43 16.37 22.79
N VAL A 116 -1.55 16.14 21.81
CA VAL A 116 -0.10 16.01 22.03
C VAL A 116 0.50 17.30 22.57
N ARG A 117 0.10 18.46 22.03
CA ARG A 117 0.54 19.77 22.51
C ARG A 117 0.09 20.02 23.94
N ALA A 118 -1.18 19.74 24.26
CA ALA A 118 -1.74 19.88 25.60
C ALA A 118 -1.03 18.96 26.61
N ALA A 119 -0.61 17.77 26.17
CA ALA A 119 0.18 16.83 26.95
C ALA A 119 1.68 17.19 27.05
N SER A 120 2.12 18.36 26.55
CA SER A 120 3.53 18.76 26.50
C SER A 120 4.43 17.70 25.85
N CYS A 121 3.94 17.06 24.78
CA CYS A 121 4.60 15.95 24.07
C CYS A 121 4.81 14.67 24.90
N GLN A 122 4.20 14.55 26.09
CA GLN A 122 4.28 13.35 26.92
C GLN A 122 3.18 12.34 26.55
N LEU A 123 3.52 11.36 25.73
CA LEU A 123 2.55 10.39 25.18
C LEU A 123 1.83 9.56 26.24
N ASN A 124 2.45 9.35 27.41
CA ASN A 124 1.86 8.63 28.54
C ASN A 124 0.71 9.39 29.23
N LEU A 125 0.57 10.69 28.98
CA LEU A 125 -0.54 11.50 29.48
C LEU A 125 -1.75 11.49 28.55
N LEU A 126 -1.61 10.95 27.34
CA LEU A 126 -2.71 10.88 26.37
C LEU A 126 -3.70 9.76 26.74
N PRO A 127 -4.99 9.91 26.40
CA PRO A 127 -5.94 8.80 26.44
C PRO A 127 -5.44 7.60 25.63
N PRO A 128 -5.77 6.34 26.00
CA PRO A 128 -5.21 5.15 25.36
C PRO A 128 -5.26 5.15 23.82
N ARG A 129 -6.41 5.49 23.23
CA ARG A 129 -6.58 5.53 21.76
C ARG A 129 -5.74 6.62 21.09
N ALA A 130 -5.70 7.81 21.69
CA ALA A 130 -4.87 8.92 21.22
C ALA A 130 -3.37 8.57 21.34
N ARG A 131 -2.95 7.92 22.43
CA ARG A 131 -1.59 7.41 22.59
C ARG A 131 -1.22 6.41 21.49
N VAL A 132 -2.11 5.48 21.15
CA VAL A 132 -1.88 4.52 20.07
C VAL A 132 -1.71 5.24 18.73
N LEU A 133 -2.62 6.16 18.40
CA LEU A 133 -2.52 6.94 17.17
C LEU A 133 -1.22 7.73 17.11
N ALA A 134 -0.82 8.37 18.22
CA ALA A 134 0.42 9.13 18.27
C ALA A 134 1.66 8.25 18.04
N LEU A 135 1.71 7.07 18.68
CA LEU A 135 2.78 6.09 18.46
C LEU A 135 2.82 5.60 17.01
N CYS A 136 1.66 5.39 16.37
CA CYS A 136 1.60 5.01 14.95
C CYS A 136 2.13 6.12 14.04
N ILE A 137 1.76 7.38 14.29
CA ILE A 137 2.26 8.54 13.53
C ILE A 137 3.77 8.67 13.69
N ILE A 138 4.29 8.56 14.92
CA ILE A 138 5.73 8.60 15.21
C ILE A 138 6.47 7.45 14.51
N ALA A 139 5.92 6.24 14.56
CA ALA A 139 6.51 5.08 13.91
C ALA A 139 6.56 5.27 12.37
N VAL A 140 5.50 5.80 11.76
CA VAL A 140 5.50 6.11 10.31
C VAL A 140 6.47 7.24 9.99
N ASP A 141 6.49 8.33 10.76
CA ASP A 141 7.43 9.43 10.53
C ASP A 141 8.89 9.00 10.68
N SER A 142 9.17 8.10 11.62
CA SER A 142 10.51 7.56 11.81
C SER A 142 11.07 6.88 10.56
N LEU A 143 10.21 6.43 9.63
CA LEU A 143 10.63 5.86 8.35
C LEU A 143 11.28 6.87 7.41
N VAL A 144 11.11 8.17 7.62
CA VAL A 144 11.65 9.25 6.74
C VAL A 144 12.37 10.36 7.51
N SER A 145 12.36 10.32 8.84
CA SER A 145 12.91 11.37 9.69
C SER A 145 14.44 11.44 9.67
N PHE A 146 14.97 12.66 9.63
CA PHE A 146 16.40 12.98 9.78
C PHE A 146 16.80 13.37 11.21
N HIS A 147 15.88 13.19 12.18
CA HIS A 147 16.16 13.53 13.57
C HIS A 147 17.28 12.66 14.16
N GLU A 148 18.08 13.23 15.04
CA GLU A 148 19.21 12.54 15.67
C GLU A 148 18.75 11.33 16.50
N THR A 149 17.58 11.41 17.15
CA THR A 149 16.97 10.26 17.86
C THR A 149 16.70 9.06 16.94
N VAL A 150 16.48 9.31 15.64
CA VAL A 150 16.17 8.26 14.66
C VAL A 150 17.44 7.74 13.99
N LEU A 151 18.31 8.63 13.51
CA LEU A 151 19.53 8.25 12.78
C LEU A 151 20.72 7.94 13.68
N GLY A 152 20.70 8.38 14.93
CA GLY A 152 21.82 8.29 15.84
C GLY A 152 23.01 9.16 15.40
N PRO A 153 24.20 8.94 15.98
CA PRO A 153 25.40 9.70 15.63
C PRO A 153 25.87 9.42 14.20
N GLY A 154 26.46 10.44 13.57
CA GLY A 154 27.12 10.36 12.26
C GLY A 154 26.55 11.35 11.23
N PRO A 155 27.02 11.29 9.97
CA PRO A 155 26.53 12.14 8.90
C PRO A 155 25.02 11.93 8.72
N ARG A 156 24.27 13.03 8.56
CA ARG A 156 22.82 13.00 8.30
C ARG A 156 22.45 14.16 7.39
N PRO A 157 21.47 13.99 6.49
CA PRO A 157 20.98 15.08 5.68
C PRO A 157 20.22 16.07 6.57
N GLN A 158 20.32 17.36 6.26
CA GLN A 158 19.56 18.39 6.97
C GLN A 158 18.17 18.62 6.36
N SER A 159 18.00 18.27 5.09
CA SER A 159 16.74 18.37 4.36
C SER A 159 16.72 17.42 3.17
N PHE A 160 15.57 17.27 2.52
CA PHE A 160 15.49 16.53 1.25
C PHE A 160 16.23 17.20 0.09
N GLY A 161 16.60 18.48 0.23
CA GLY A 161 17.40 19.23 -0.76
C GLY A 161 18.91 19.08 -0.58
N ASP A 162 19.38 18.22 0.32
CA ASP A 162 20.80 17.96 0.56
C ASP A 162 21.39 17.06 -0.53
N PHE A 163 21.45 17.58 -1.77
CA PHE A 163 21.87 16.82 -2.95
C PHE A 163 23.29 16.25 -2.81
N ASP A 164 24.19 16.97 -2.15
CA ASP A 164 25.55 16.51 -1.89
C ASP A 164 25.53 15.26 -1.00
N PHE A 165 24.71 15.25 0.06
CA PHE A 165 24.52 14.06 0.89
C PHE A 165 23.95 12.88 0.09
N PHE A 166 22.91 13.15 -0.71
CA PHE A 166 22.21 12.12 -1.49
C PHE A 166 22.95 11.63 -2.73
N SER A 167 24.01 12.32 -3.16
CA SER A 167 24.86 11.88 -4.27
C SER A 167 25.72 10.65 -3.92
N SER A 168 25.83 10.32 -2.63
CA SER A 168 26.66 9.23 -2.12
C SER A 168 25.81 8.05 -1.66
N ASP A 169 25.76 6.97 -2.46
CA ASP A 169 25.04 5.73 -2.12
C ASP A 169 25.40 5.20 -0.72
N ALA A 170 26.68 5.30 -0.34
CA ALA A 170 27.17 4.84 0.95
C ALA A 170 26.56 5.61 2.13
N ASN A 171 26.39 6.93 2.00
CA ASN A 171 25.79 7.76 3.05
C ASN A 171 24.34 7.38 3.27
N ILE A 172 23.62 7.20 2.18
CA ILE A 172 22.19 6.94 2.27
C ILE A 172 21.98 5.51 2.81
N GLN A 173 22.66 4.47 2.29
CA GLN A 173 22.60 3.11 2.87
C GLN A 173 22.87 3.08 4.39
N GLN A 174 23.83 3.87 4.87
CA GLN A 174 24.13 3.97 6.31
C GLN A 174 23.00 4.64 7.10
N CYS A 175 22.25 5.58 6.54
CA CYS A 175 21.04 6.12 7.16
C CYS A 175 20.00 5.01 7.36
N GLY A 176 19.66 4.25 6.30
CA GLY A 176 18.71 3.15 6.39
C GLY A 176 19.12 2.10 7.44
N VAL A 177 20.40 1.69 7.46
CA VAL A 177 20.91 0.72 8.45
C VAL A 177 20.79 1.22 9.89
N ARG A 178 21.06 2.51 10.13
CA ARG A 178 20.97 3.12 11.48
C ARG A 178 19.52 3.35 11.91
N ARG A 179 18.63 3.69 10.98
CA ARG A 179 17.19 3.89 11.21
C ARG A 179 16.44 2.59 11.49
N ALA A 180 16.82 1.50 10.83
CA ALA A 180 16.03 0.27 10.88
C ALA A 180 15.76 -0.28 12.31
N PRO A 181 16.71 -0.28 13.26
CA PRO A 181 16.45 -0.69 14.64
C PRO A 181 15.41 0.16 15.37
N ILE A 182 15.44 1.49 15.23
CA ILE A 182 14.50 2.37 15.94
C ILE A 182 13.10 2.28 15.36
N CYS A 183 12.95 2.21 14.04
CA CYS A 183 11.65 2.01 13.41
C CYS A 183 11.02 0.70 13.84
N ARG A 184 11.81 -0.38 13.93
CA ARG A 184 11.31 -1.67 14.46
C ARG A 184 10.87 -1.58 15.92
N ALA A 185 11.60 -0.86 16.75
CA ALA A 185 11.24 -0.67 18.17
C ALA A 185 9.96 0.17 18.32
N LEU A 186 9.87 1.29 17.60
CA LEU A 186 8.68 2.16 17.58
C LEU A 186 7.44 1.41 17.04
N HIS A 187 7.60 0.63 15.98
CA HIS A 187 6.53 -0.20 15.44
C HIS A 187 6.09 -1.26 16.45
N ALA A 188 7.03 -1.95 17.11
CA ALA A 188 6.69 -2.95 18.14
C ALA A 188 5.93 -2.32 19.32
N GLU A 189 6.32 -1.13 19.77
CA GLU A 189 5.63 -0.40 20.82
C GLU A 189 4.23 0.07 20.38
N ALA A 190 4.08 0.55 19.14
CA ALA A 190 2.77 0.91 18.58
C ALA A 190 1.83 -0.31 18.52
N VAL A 191 2.32 -1.47 18.07
CA VAL A 191 1.55 -2.73 18.04
C VAL A 191 1.17 -3.19 19.45
N LYS A 192 2.09 -3.06 20.41
CA LYS A 192 1.81 -3.40 21.82
C LYS A 192 0.72 -2.51 22.39
N ALA A 193 0.84 -1.19 22.24
CA ALA A 193 -0.17 -0.24 22.70
C ALA A 193 -1.53 -0.47 22.02
N ALA A 194 -1.53 -0.78 20.72
CA ALA A 194 -2.75 -1.10 19.96
C ALA A 194 -3.48 -2.34 20.50
N ARG A 195 -2.73 -3.37 20.90
CA ARG A 195 -3.28 -4.58 21.53
C ARG A 195 -3.82 -4.30 22.92
N GLU A 196 -3.10 -3.52 23.73
CA GLU A 196 -3.54 -3.16 25.07
C GLU A 196 -4.80 -2.28 25.08
N ALA A 197 -5.00 -1.47 24.04
CA ALA A 197 -6.17 -0.60 23.88
C ALA A 197 -7.31 -1.22 23.05
N ASP A 198 -7.20 -2.49 22.64
CA ASP A 198 -8.20 -3.21 21.85
C ASP A 198 -8.72 -2.45 20.61
N ILE A 199 -7.84 -1.75 19.89
CA ILE A 199 -8.24 -0.86 18.78
C ILE A 199 -8.94 -1.56 17.61
N LEU A 200 -8.84 -2.89 17.54
CA LEU A 200 -9.48 -3.71 16.51
C LEU A 200 -11.00 -3.84 16.71
N LEU A 201 -11.49 -3.66 17.94
CA LEU A 201 -12.87 -4.02 18.31
C LEU A 201 -13.82 -2.83 18.35
N GLU A 202 -13.33 -1.64 18.68
CA GLU A 202 -14.17 -0.46 18.90
C GLU A 202 -13.98 0.57 17.78
N PRO A 203 -14.99 0.83 16.94
CA PRO A 203 -14.89 1.82 15.87
C PRO A 203 -14.75 3.25 16.43
N SER A 204 -13.65 3.90 16.09
CA SER A 204 -13.45 5.35 16.23
C SER A 204 -12.52 5.84 15.13
N SER A 205 -12.50 7.15 14.87
CA SER A 205 -11.61 7.72 13.86
C SER A 205 -10.13 7.46 14.18
N GLU A 206 -9.75 7.53 15.47
CA GLU A 206 -8.39 7.26 15.94
C GLU A 206 -8.02 5.79 15.79
N ASN A 207 -8.93 4.87 16.12
CA ASN A 207 -8.69 3.43 15.99
C ASN A 207 -8.58 3.02 14.52
N ALA A 208 -9.44 3.57 13.66
CA ALA A 208 -9.39 3.38 12.22
C ALA A 208 -8.09 3.93 11.62
N ALA A 209 -7.72 5.17 11.93
CA ALA A 209 -6.46 5.77 11.50
C ALA A 209 -5.24 4.98 12.00
N SER A 210 -5.27 4.51 13.24
CA SER A 210 -4.21 3.67 13.81
C SER A 210 -4.08 2.34 13.06
N CYS A 211 -5.19 1.68 12.73
CA CYS A 211 -5.19 0.47 11.89
C CYS A 211 -4.63 0.74 10.49
N PHE A 212 -4.98 1.87 9.86
CA PHE A 212 -4.41 2.27 8.57
C PHE A 212 -2.89 2.43 8.63
N LEU A 213 -2.38 3.15 9.64
CA LEU A 213 -0.94 3.38 9.79
C LEU A 213 -0.16 2.11 10.17
N LEU A 214 -0.73 1.24 11.01
CA LEU A 214 -0.13 -0.06 11.33
C LEU A 214 -0.07 -0.97 10.11
N ASP A 215 -1.09 -0.95 9.25
CA ASP A 215 -1.05 -1.69 8.00
C ASP A 215 0.04 -1.16 7.07
N HIS A 216 0.18 0.17 6.95
CA HIS A 216 1.26 0.80 6.20
C HIS A 216 2.65 0.40 6.74
N LEU A 217 2.83 0.38 8.05
CA LEU A 217 4.07 -0.09 8.69
C LEU A 217 4.33 -1.58 8.39
N ASP A 218 3.30 -2.42 8.43
CA ASP A 218 3.43 -3.84 8.13
C ASP A 218 3.75 -4.11 6.65
N GLN A 219 3.29 -3.26 5.73
CA GLN A 219 3.62 -3.35 4.29
C GLN A 219 5.10 -3.08 4.00
N THR A 220 5.81 -2.34 4.86
CA THR A 220 7.27 -2.18 4.74
C THR A 220 8.02 -3.49 4.98
N ASN A 221 7.37 -4.50 5.56
CA ASN A 221 7.94 -5.80 5.82
C ASN A 221 7.52 -6.82 4.74
N LEU A 222 8.43 -7.07 3.80
CA LEU A 222 8.21 -7.85 2.57
C LEU A 222 7.70 -9.30 2.75
N TYR A 223 7.67 -9.83 3.99
CA TYR A 223 7.36 -11.23 4.27
C TYR A 223 5.93 -11.49 4.76
N ARG A 224 5.05 -10.48 4.84
CA ARG A 224 3.71 -10.66 5.41
C ARG A 224 2.63 -10.84 4.35
N LEU A 225 2.01 -12.03 4.36
CA LEU A 225 0.88 -12.39 3.50
C LEU A 225 -0.49 -12.11 4.15
N SER A 226 -0.56 -11.48 5.31
CA SER A 226 -1.83 -11.19 5.98
C SER A 226 -1.91 -9.71 6.35
N ARG A 227 -3.07 -9.08 6.09
CA ARG A 227 -3.34 -7.66 6.35
C ARG A 227 -4.47 -7.48 7.37
N PRO A 228 -4.29 -7.93 8.63
CA PRO A 228 -5.34 -7.85 9.65
C PRO A 228 -5.71 -6.40 9.98
N TRP A 229 -4.73 -5.50 9.96
CA TRP A 229 -4.94 -4.08 10.21
C TRP A 229 -5.77 -3.41 9.12
N ALA A 230 -5.49 -3.67 7.83
CA ALA A 230 -6.37 -3.21 6.74
C ALA A 230 -7.79 -3.76 6.88
N GLY A 231 -7.96 -5.03 7.25
CA GLY A 231 -9.28 -5.62 7.49
C GLY A 231 -10.07 -4.89 8.59
N ALA A 232 -9.41 -4.60 9.71
CA ALA A 232 -10.01 -3.84 10.81
C ALA A 232 -10.28 -2.37 10.44
N TYR A 233 -9.35 -1.72 9.74
CA TYR A 233 -9.52 -0.37 9.21
C TYR A 233 -10.80 -0.27 8.35
N ILE A 234 -10.97 -1.15 7.36
CA ILE A 234 -12.16 -1.15 6.50
C ILE A 234 -13.42 -1.43 7.32
N SER A 235 -13.37 -2.32 8.31
CA SER A 235 -14.50 -2.57 9.21
C SER A 235 -14.89 -1.31 9.99
N HIS A 236 -13.92 -0.57 10.52
CA HIS A 236 -14.18 0.69 11.23
C HIS A 236 -14.74 1.76 10.29
N VAL A 237 -14.16 1.91 9.10
CA VAL A 237 -14.65 2.87 8.10
C VAL A 237 -16.11 2.56 7.73
N ARG A 238 -16.48 1.29 7.53
CA ARG A 238 -17.87 0.88 7.28
C ARG A 238 -18.82 1.24 8.42
N ALA A 239 -18.37 1.13 9.67
CA ALA A 239 -19.17 1.48 10.84
C ALA A 239 -19.33 3.01 10.99
N LEU A 240 -18.28 3.77 10.67
CA LEU A 240 -18.24 5.22 10.88
C LEU A 240 -18.82 6.03 9.71
N ALA A 241 -18.67 5.55 8.47
CA ALA A 241 -19.08 6.28 7.29
C ALA A 241 -20.57 6.71 7.29
N PRO A 242 -21.54 5.86 7.68
CA PRO A 242 -22.93 6.30 7.80
C PRO A 242 -23.13 7.46 8.78
N LEU A 243 -22.36 7.50 9.88
CA LEU A 243 -22.42 8.56 10.87
C LEU A 243 -21.89 9.87 10.32
N TRP A 244 -20.74 9.84 9.62
CA TRP A 244 -20.18 11.02 8.95
C TRP A 244 -21.18 11.62 7.96
N ARG A 245 -21.87 10.77 7.20
CA ARG A 245 -22.89 11.20 6.21
C ARG A 245 -24.17 11.73 6.83
N ALA A 246 -24.51 11.30 8.04
CA ALA A 246 -25.62 11.87 8.78
C ALA A 246 -25.31 13.28 9.29
N THR A 247 -24.04 13.55 9.63
CA THR A 247 -23.61 14.84 10.19
C THR A 247 -23.20 15.88 9.15
N SER A 248 -22.61 15.44 8.03
CA SER A 248 -22.17 16.32 6.95
C SER A 248 -22.39 15.66 5.59
N PRO A 249 -22.95 16.39 4.61
CA PRO A 249 -22.99 15.90 3.24
C PRO A 249 -21.56 15.71 2.70
N LEU A 250 -21.41 14.78 1.76
CA LEU A 250 -20.14 14.52 1.08
C LEU A 250 -19.78 15.71 0.17
N SER A 251 -18.66 16.39 0.46
CA SER A 251 -18.13 17.40 -0.44
C SER A 251 -17.39 16.75 -1.63
N ALA A 252 -17.19 17.52 -2.71
CA ALA A 252 -16.40 17.05 -3.86
C ALA A 252 -14.94 16.76 -3.46
N ASP A 253 -14.38 17.57 -2.56
CA ASP A 253 -13.00 17.42 -2.07
C ASP A 253 -12.88 16.14 -1.23
N ASP A 254 -13.82 15.89 -0.33
CA ASP A 254 -13.87 14.64 0.44
C ASP A 254 -13.96 13.42 -0.49
N ALA A 255 -14.79 13.49 -1.53
CA ALA A 255 -14.94 12.40 -2.50
C ALA A 255 -13.63 12.12 -3.27
N ALA A 256 -12.91 13.18 -3.68
CA ALA A 256 -11.62 13.06 -4.35
C ALA A 256 -10.57 12.46 -3.41
N VAL A 257 -10.47 12.95 -2.17
CA VAL A 257 -9.51 12.44 -1.18
C VAL A 257 -9.80 10.97 -0.85
N TRP A 258 -11.04 10.60 -0.56
CA TRP A 258 -11.41 9.19 -0.33
C TRP A 258 -11.13 8.31 -1.55
N SER A 259 -11.35 8.82 -2.76
CA SER A 259 -11.02 8.07 -3.98
C SER A 259 -9.52 7.79 -4.11
N ALA A 260 -8.67 8.72 -3.70
CA ALA A 260 -7.22 8.50 -3.69
C ALA A 260 -6.82 7.39 -2.70
N TYR A 261 -7.36 7.40 -1.48
CA TYR A 261 -7.07 6.36 -0.48
C TYR A 261 -7.60 4.98 -0.86
N ILE A 262 -8.82 4.93 -1.40
CA ILE A 262 -9.40 3.68 -1.90
C ILE A 262 -8.56 3.15 -3.05
N LEU A 263 -8.16 4.01 -4.00
CA LEU A 263 -7.30 3.62 -5.09
C LEU A 263 -5.97 3.05 -4.58
N ALA A 264 -5.28 3.76 -3.68
CA ALA A 264 -4.01 3.30 -3.11
C ALA A 264 -4.14 1.90 -2.47
N GLU A 265 -5.19 1.68 -1.67
CA GLU A 265 -5.46 0.38 -1.03
C GLU A 265 -5.69 -0.75 -2.03
N VAL A 266 -6.44 -0.46 -3.10
CA VAL A 266 -6.74 -1.43 -4.15
C VAL A 266 -5.50 -1.71 -5.01
N LEU A 267 -4.68 -0.71 -5.31
CA LEU A 267 -3.42 -0.87 -6.06
C LEU A 267 -2.42 -1.72 -5.27
N THR A 268 -2.21 -1.43 -3.98
CA THR A 268 -1.37 -2.28 -3.10
C THR A 268 -1.83 -3.73 -3.14
N SER A 269 -3.14 -3.96 -3.01
CA SER A 269 -3.69 -5.33 -3.07
C SER A 269 -3.46 -5.99 -4.43
N THR A 270 -3.56 -5.22 -5.51
CA THR A 270 -3.39 -5.70 -6.89
C THR A 270 -1.93 -6.05 -7.20
N GLU A 271 -0.97 -5.23 -6.77
CA GLU A 271 0.47 -5.48 -6.90
C GLU A 271 0.90 -6.71 -6.10
N ASP A 272 0.41 -6.82 -4.87
CA ASP A 272 0.80 -7.89 -3.95
C ASP A 272 0.02 -9.19 -4.18
N ARG A 273 -0.91 -9.19 -5.14
CA ARG A 273 -1.86 -10.30 -5.40
C ARG A 273 -2.66 -10.68 -4.16
N MET A 274 -2.97 -9.70 -3.32
CA MET A 274 -3.74 -9.85 -2.10
C MET A 274 -5.23 -9.61 -2.37
N PRO A 275 -6.14 -10.24 -1.59
CA PRO A 275 -7.56 -9.97 -1.69
C PRO A 275 -7.87 -8.48 -1.50
N ILE A 276 -8.59 -7.90 -2.45
CA ILE A 276 -9.06 -6.52 -2.36
C ILE A 276 -10.16 -6.45 -1.27
N LEU A 277 -9.90 -5.67 -0.23
CA LEU A 277 -10.79 -5.57 0.95
C LEU A 277 -11.95 -4.59 0.75
N ILE A 278 -11.79 -3.64 -0.16
CA ILE A 278 -12.77 -2.59 -0.47
C ILE A 278 -13.72 -3.07 -1.57
N THR A 279 -15.02 -3.08 -1.26
CA THR A 279 -16.07 -3.47 -2.19
C THR A 279 -16.56 -2.29 -3.01
N ARG A 280 -17.37 -2.58 -4.05
CA ARG A 280 -18.07 -1.52 -4.81
C ARG A 280 -18.96 -0.66 -3.91
N HIS A 281 -19.60 -1.31 -2.94
CA HIS A 281 -20.49 -0.61 -2.04
C HIS A 281 -19.73 0.39 -1.15
N ASP A 282 -18.56 -0.01 -0.64
CA ASP A 282 -17.70 0.87 0.16
C ASP A 282 -17.23 2.08 -0.66
N GLN A 283 -16.84 1.85 -1.91
CA GLN A 283 -16.49 2.93 -2.83
C GLN A 283 -17.64 3.92 -2.98
N MET A 284 -18.85 3.44 -3.31
CA MET A 284 -20.02 4.31 -3.46
C MET A 284 -20.38 5.04 -2.16
N LEU A 285 -20.23 4.38 -1.02
CA LEU A 285 -20.47 4.98 0.30
C LEU A 285 -19.49 6.11 0.59
N LEU A 286 -18.22 5.97 0.21
CA LEU A 286 -17.14 6.91 0.53
C LEU A 286 -16.95 8.01 -0.52
N THR A 287 -17.27 7.75 -1.79
CA THR A 287 -16.99 8.68 -2.90
C THR A 287 -18.25 9.18 -3.61
N GLY A 288 -19.42 8.60 -3.31
CA GLY A 288 -20.68 8.92 -3.98
C GLY A 288 -20.95 8.03 -5.20
N THR A 289 -22.10 8.24 -5.85
CA THR A 289 -22.61 7.34 -6.91
C THR A 289 -22.37 7.85 -8.34
N ASP A 290 -22.11 9.15 -8.50
CA ASP A 290 -22.24 9.81 -9.79
C ASP A 290 -20.87 10.20 -10.32
N THR A 291 -20.37 9.42 -11.28
CA THR A 291 -19.18 9.76 -12.06
C THR A 291 -19.48 9.55 -13.55
N PRO A 292 -19.04 10.44 -14.45
CA PRO A 292 -19.14 10.20 -15.89
C PRO A 292 -18.43 8.88 -16.26
N SER A 293 -18.81 8.27 -17.38
CA SER A 293 -18.05 7.14 -17.93
C SER A 293 -16.63 7.56 -18.28
N LEU A 294 -15.70 6.60 -18.39
CA LEU A 294 -14.31 6.89 -18.76
C LEU A 294 -14.23 7.59 -20.12
N ASP A 295 -14.99 7.11 -21.12
CA ASP A 295 -15.08 7.77 -22.43
C ASP A 295 -15.74 9.15 -22.35
N GLY A 296 -16.73 9.31 -21.46
CA GLY A 296 -17.35 10.61 -21.21
C GLY A 296 -16.39 11.61 -20.59
N LEU A 297 -15.52 11.16 -19.68
CA LEU A 297 -14.46 11.97 -19.08
C LEU A 297 -13.43 12.40 -20.13
N LEU A 298 -12.99 11.47 -20.99
CA LEU A 298 -12.10 11.81 -22.10
C LEU A 298 -12.75 12.81 -23.08
N ALA A 299 -14.02 12.61 -23.42
CA ALA A 299 -14.76 13.52 -24.29
C ALA A 299 -14.83 14.94 -23.69
N LEU A 300 -15.06 15.07 -22.38
CA LEU A 300 -15.06 16.36 -21.69
C LEU A 300 -13.70 17.07 -21.77
N LEU A 301 -12.60 16.33 -21.57
CA LEU A 301 -11.25 16.89 -21.63
C LEU A 301 -10.85 17.32 -23.05
N THR A 302 -11.20 16.51 -24.05
CA THR A 302 -10.89 16.79 -25.47
C THR A 302 -11.77 17.86 -26.10
N ALA A 303 -12.92 18.19 -25.50
CA ALA A 303 -13.79 19.26 -25.99
C ALA A 303 -13.17 20.66 -25.78
N ALA A 304 -12.24 20.81 -24.84
CA ALA A 304 -11.48 22.03 -24.65
C ALA A 304 -10.28 22.03 -25.61
N GLU A 305 -10.14 23.07 -26.44
CA GLU A 305 -8.99 23.20 -27.36
C GLU A 305 -7.66 23.27 -26.59
N LYS A 306 -7.67 23.86 -25.39
CA LYS A 306 -6.56 23.87 -24.42
C LYS A 306 -7.12 23.81 -22.99
N PRO A 307 -7.18 22.64 -22.36
CA PRO A 307 -7.63 22.54 -20.97
C PRO A 307 -6.69 23.34 -20.04
N GLY A 308 -7.26 24.13 -19.12
CA GLY A 308 -6.50 24.86 -18.11
C GLY A 308 -6.41 24.10 -16.78
N LEU A 309 -5.85 24.73 -15.75
CA LEU A 309 -5.69 24.12 -14.43
C LEU A 309 -7.02 23.79 -13.73
N GLU A 310 -8.09 24.49 -14.12
CA GLU A 310 -9.44 24.27 -13.61
C GLU A 310 -9.98 22.87 -13.88
N VAL A 311 -9.45 22.15 -14.88
CA VAL A 311 -9.91 20.79 -15.19
C VAL A 311 -9.26 19.73 -14.30
N LEU A 312 -8.12 20.00 -13.66
CA LEU A 312 -7.33 18.99 -12.97
C LEU A 312 -8.12 18.37 -11.81
N TRP A 313 -8.49 19.18 -10.82
CA TRP A 313 -9.13 18.70 -9.61
C TRP A 313 -10.49 18.02 -9.86
N PRO A 314 -11.42 18.59 -10.66
CA PRO A 314 -12.70 17.93 -10.96
C PRO A 314 -12.55 16.61 -11.71
N THR A 315 -11.46 16.41 -12.45
CA THR A 315 -11.17 15.18 -13.20
C THR A 315 -10.61 14.08 -12.30
N MET A 316 -9.90 14.43 -11.23
CA MET A 316 -9.22 13.45 -10.38
C MET A 316 -10.18 12.47 -9.71
N HIS A 317 -11.29 12.94 -9.17
CA HIS A 317 -12.30 12.06 -8.55
C HIS A 317 -12.80 10.95 -9.51
N PRO A 318 -13.43 11.27 -10.67
CA PRO A 318 -13.93 10.23 -11.57
C PRO A 318 -12.81 9.37 -12.15
N TYR A 319 -11.63 9.95 -12.41
CA TYR A 319 -10.46 9.19 -12.87
C TYR A 319 -10.03 8.11 -11.86
N MET A 320 -9.88 8.46 -10.57
CA MET A 320 -9.51 7.51 -9.52
C MET A 320 -10.60 6.45 -9.26
N VAL A 321 -11.88 6.82 -9.40
CA VAL A 321 -13.01 5.87 -9.32
C VAL A 321 -12.93 4.81 -10.43
N HIS A 322 -12.59 5.20 -11.66
CA HIS A 322 -12.40 4.28 -12.78
C HIS A 322 -11.14 3.43 -12.61
N ALA A 323 -10.02 4.02 -12.20
CA ALA A 323 -8.79 3.27 -11.92
C ALA A 323 -9.02 2.20 -10.82
N THR A 324 -9.73 2.55 -9.74
CA THR A 324 -10.14 1.59 -8.69
C THR A 324 -11.00 0.46 -9.25
N THR A 325 -11.90 0.77 -10.18
CA THR A 325 -12.77 -0.23 -10.82
C THR A 325 -11.97 -1.15 -11.73
N LEU A 326 -11.01 -0.61 -12.48
CA LEU A 326 -10.10 -1.40 -13.31
C LEU A 326 -9.20 -2.29 -12.46
N ALA A 327 -8.65 -1.81 -11.35
CA ALA A 327 -7.82 -2.61 -10.47
C ALA A 327 -8.58 -3.83 -9.91
N ARG A 328 -9.85 -3.65 -9.52
CA ARG A 328 -10.71 -4.77 -9.14
C ARG A 328 -10.99 -5.74 -10.29
N GLN A 329 -11.26 -5.22 -11.49
CA GLN A 329 -11.44 -6.07 -12.67
C GLN A 329 -10.17 -6.87 -12.99
N LEU A 330 -8.99 -6.25 -12.88
CA LEU A 330 -7.71 -6.91 -13.06
C LEU A 330 -7.55 -8.07 -12.06
N TYR A 331 -7.86 -7.84 -10.79
CA TYR A 331 -7.84 -8.87 -9.75
C TYR A 331 -8.84 -9.99 -10.00
N GLU A 332 -10.12 -9.66 -10.21
CA GLU A 332 -11.19 -10.64 -10.33
C GLU A 332 -11.09 -11.49 -11.61
N THR A 333 -10.49 -10.96 -12.68
CA THR A 333 -10.58 -11.57 -14.02
C THR A 333 -9.24 -11.96 -14.63
N ILE A 334 -8.12 -11.41 -14.15
CA ILE A 334 -6.80 -11.63 -14.74
C ILE A 334 -5.80 -12.12 -13.67
N ASN A 335 -5.38 -11.29 -12.70
CA ASN A 335 -4.21 -11.60 -11.85
C ASN A 335 -4.53 -12.22 -10.47
N GLY A 336 -5.79 -12.24 -10.04
CA GLY A 336 -6.18 -12.81 -8.74
C GLY A 336 -6.19 -14.34 -8.74
N ASP A 337 -6.11 -14.94 -7.55
CA ASP A 337 -5.96 -16.39 -7.37
C ASP A 337 -7.02 -17.21 -8.13
N LEU A 338 -8.28 -16.80 -8.06
CA LEU A 338 -9.37 -17.50 -8.73
C LEU A 338 -9.28 -17.37 -10.27
N ALA A 339 -8.88 -16.21 -10.78
CA ALA A 339 -8.71 -15.98 -12.21
C ALA A 339 -7.56 -16.82 -12.79
N ARG A 340 -6.51 -17.04 -12.01
CA ARG A 340 -5.35 -17.87 -12.37
C ARG A 340 -5.65 -19.37 -12.44
N LEU A 341 -6.74 -19.83 -11.84
CA LEU A 341 -7.22 -21.22 -12.00
C LEU A 341 -7.78 -21.51 -13.39
N LYS A 342 -7.99 -20.49 -14.22
CA LYS A 342 -8.52 -20.61 -15.58
C LYS A 342 -7.47 -20.17 -16.60
N PRO A 343 -7.53 -20.64 -17.86
CA PRO A 343 -6.76 -20.06 -18.93
C PRO A 343 -7.07 -18.57 -19.10
N LEU A 344 -6.05 -17.78 -19.46
CA LEU A 344 -6.22 -16.35 -19.70
C LEU A 344 -7.09 -16.13 -20.94
N SER A 345 -8.13 -15.30 -20.82
CA SER A 345 -9.05 -14.99 -21.92
C SER A 345 -8.55 -13.80 -22.73
N GLU A 346 -8.26 -14.01 -24.02
CA GLU A 346 -7.87 -12.93 -24.95
C GLU A 346 -8.90 -11.80 -24.98
N ALA A 347 -10.20 -12.10 -24.90
CA ALA A 347 -11.26 -11.09 -24.89
C ALA A 347 -11.20 -10.18 -23.64
N LEU A 348 -10.82 -10.73 -22.49
CA LEU A 348 -10.63 -9.94 -21.26
C LEU A 348 -9.39 -9.06 -21.34
N VAL A 349 -8.30 -9.59 -21.91
CA VAL A 349 -7.05 -8.85 -22.16
C VAL A 349 -7.30 -7.65 -23.08
N ILE A 350 -7.98 -7.87 -24.22
CA ILE A 350 -8.34 -6.80 -25.16
C ILE A 350 -9.22 -5.74 -24.49
N LYS A 351 -10.24 -6.16 -23.74
CA LYS A 351 -11.12 -5.24 -23.02
C LYS A 351 -10.35 -4.39 -22.01
N PHE A 352 -9.43 -5.01 -21.27
CA PHE A 352 -8.62 -4.31 -20.27
C PHE A 352 -7.63 -3.33 -20.93
N LEU A 353 -6.95 -3.75 -22.00
CA LEU A 353 -6.08 -2.89 -22.81
C LEU A 353 -6.82 -1.69 -23.38
N SER A 354 -8.05 -1.88 -23.88
CA SER A 354 -8.87 -0.78 -24.38
C SER A 354 -9.16 0.25 -23.29
N ALA A 355 -9.47 -0.19 -22.07
CA ALA A 355 -9.71 0.70 -20.95
C ALA A 355 -8.44 1.41 -20.48
N LEU A 356 -7.30 0.72 -20.48
CA LEU A 356 -5.99 1.31 -20.20
C LEU A 356 -5.60 2.36 -21.24
N THR A 357 -5.89 2.14 -22.52
CA THR A 357 -5.68 3.15 -23.57
C THR A 357 -6.46 4.42 -23.28
N THR A 358 -7.75 4.32 -22.95
CA THR A 358 -8.56 5.50 -22.60
C THR A 358 -8.03 6.18 -21.34
N LEU A 359 -7.63 5.41 -20.31
CA LEU A 359 -7.06 5.94 -19.08
C LEU A 359 -5.74 6.69 -19.35
N HIS A 360 -4.86 6.11 -20.16
CA HIS A 360 -3.60 6.72 -20.59
C HIS A 360 -3.84 8.01 -21.36
N SER A 361 -4.79 8.05 -22.30
CA SER A 361 -5.13 9.29 -23.01
C SER A 361 -5.57 10.42 -22.06
N ILE A 362 -6.29 10.10 -20.99
CA ILE A 362 -6.66 11.07 -19.96
C ILE A 362 -5.41 11.53 -19.19
N VAL A 363 -4.54 10.61 -18.77
CA VAL A 363 -3.27 10.94 -18.09
C VAL A 363 -2.41 11.86 -18.94
N SER A 364 -2.22 11.56 -20.23
CA SER A 364 -1.41 12.39 -21.12
C SER A 364 -1.93 13.82 -21.20
N ILE A 365 -3.26 14.01 -21.32
CA ILE A 365 -3.86 15.36 -21.31
C ILE A 365 -3.60 16.08 -19.97
N LEU A 366 -3.80 15.40 -18.84
CA LEU A 366 -3.55 15.99 -17.52
C LEU A 366 -2.06 16.34 -17.34
N PHE A 367 -1.16 15.52 -17.85
CA PHE A 367 0.28 15.75 -17.83
C PHE A 367 0.68 16.96 -18.66
N ASP A 368 0.12 17.13 -19.86
CA ASP A 368 0.39 18.30 -20.70
C ASP A 368 -0.03 19.59 -19.98
N VAL A 369 -1.17 19.58 -19.28
CA VAL A 369 -1.65 20.71 -18.48
C VAL A 369 -0.69 21.01 -17.33
N VAL A 370 -0.27 19.99 -16.57
CA VAL A 370 0.65 20.14 -15.44
C VAL A 370 2.03 20.60 -15.91
N ALA A 371 2.56 20.01 -16.99
CA ALA A 371 3.86 20.35 -17.56
C ALA A 371 3.88 21.80 -18.07
N ALA A 372 2.83 22.23 -18.77
CA ALA A 372 2.70 23.61 -19.24
C ALA A 372 2.65 24.61 -18.06
N HIS A 373 1.96 24.26 -16.98
CA HIS A 373 1.94 25.08 -15.78
C HIS A 373 3.31 25.16 -15.11
N ILE A 374 3.98 24.02 -14.89
CA ILE A 374 5.30 23.98 -14.26
C ILE A 374 6.33 24.74 -15.09
N ALA A 375 6.29 24.62 -16.42
CA ALA A 375 7.18 25.37 -17.32
C ALA A 375 6.95 26.89 -17.28
N SER A 376 5.76 27.34 -16.84
CA SER A 376 5.44 28.76 -16.68
C SER A 376 5.90 29.36 -15.35
N ILE A 377 6.31 28.52 -14.38
CA ILE A 377 6.74 28.95 -13.06
C ILE A 377 8.25 29.21 -13.10
N ASP A 378 8.68 30.37 -12.58
CA ASP A 378 10.10 30.64 -12.36
C ASP A 378 10.60 29.81 -11.16
N PRO A 379 11.57 28.87 -11.35
CA PRO A 379 12.12 28.05 -10.28
C PRO A 379 12.71 28.88 -9.13
N LEU A 380 13.19 30.10 -9.40
CA LEU A 380 13.77 30.99 -8.41
C LEU A 380 12.74 31.65 -7.49
N HIS A 381 11.45 31.55 -7.82
CA HIS A 381 10.37 32.24 -7.11
C HIS A 381 9.31 31.29 -6.55
N THR A 382 9.58 29.98 -6.50
CA THR A 382 8.68 29.03 -5.84
C THR A 382 9.07 28.97 -4.36
N PRO A 383 8.37 29.66 -3.45
CA PRO A 383 8.66 29.51 -2.03
C PRO A 383 8.43 28.04 -1.62
N PRO A 384 9.21 27.51 -0.67
CA PRO A 384 8.91 26.21 -0.11
C PRO A 384 7.48 26.21 0.42
N PRO A 385 6.73 25.10 0.27
CA PRO A 385 5.35 25.02 0.72
C PRO A 385 5.26 25.35 2.22
N ILE A 386 4.53 26.41 2.57
CA ILE A 386 4.30 26.81 3.96
C ILE A 386 3.23 25.90 4.56
N ARG A 387 3.55 25.16 5.63
CA ARG A 387 2.62 24.21 6.26
C ARG A 387 1.41 24.91 6.88
N GLY A 388 0.22 24.35 6.66
CA GLY A 388 -1.04 24.92 7.14
C GLY A 388 -1.57 26.09 6.30
N ALA A 389 -0.78 26.54 5.31
CA ALA A 389 -1.33 27.36 4.24
C ALA A 389 -2.27 26.49 3.39
N PRO A 390 -3.36 27.08 2.84
CA PRO A 390 -4.19 26.39 1.87
C PRO A 390 -3.33 25.89 0.70
N PRO A 391 -3.67 24.73 0.12
CA PRO A 391 -2.91 24.18 -0.99
C PRO A 391 -2.86 25.21 -2.14
N THR A 392 -1.65 25.50 -2.61
CA THR A 392 -1.45 26.38 -3.77
C THR A 392 -1.88 25.65 -5.04
N ILE A 393 -2.23 26.41 -6.08
CA ILE A 393 -2.55 25.84 -7.39
C ILE A 393 -1.40 24.95 -7.90
N ASP A 394 -0.15 25.36 -7.67
CA ASP A 394 1.04 24.57 -8.00
C ASP A 394 1.07 23.20 -7.27
N SER A 395 0.83 23.21 -5.96
CA SER A 395 0.78 21.97 -5.16
C SER A 395 -0.35 21.04 -5.61
N ILE A 396 -1.51 21.59 -5.98
CA ILE A 396 -2.65 20.83 -6.50
C ILE A 396 -2.30 20.23 -7.85
N ALA A 397 -1.68 20.99 -8.75
CA ALA A 397 -1.30 20.51 -10.07
C ALA A 397 -0.31 19.34 -9.97
N ARG A 398 0.73 19.47 -9.14
CA ARG A 398 1.72 18.41 -8.88
C ARG A 398 1.08 17.17 -8.25
N ALA A 399 0.19 17.36 -7.27
CA ALA A 399 -0.54 16.25 -6.63
C ALA A 399 -1.46 15.51 -7.62
N CYS A 400 -2.14 16.24 -8.51
CA CYS A 400 -2.98 15.65 -9.56
C CYS A 400 -2.15 14.84 -10.55
N GLY A 401 -1.02 15.39 -11.01
CA GLY A 401 -0.07 14.67 -11.87
C GLY A 401 0.41 13.37 -11.23
N LEU A 402 0.78 13.41 -9.94
CA LEU A 402 1.25 12.22 -9.22
C LEU A 402 0.16 11.17 -9.05
N ALA A 403 -1.03 11.59 -8.61
CA ALA A 403 -2.15 10.67 -8.44
C ALA A 403 -2.53 10.02 -9.79
N ALA A 404 -2.50 10.79 -10.89
CA ALA A 404 -2.76 10.28 -12.24
C ALA A 404 -1.72 9.22 -12.66
N ALA A 405 -0.43 9.53 -12.47
CA ALA A 405 0.69 8.65 -12.80
C ALA A 405 0.63 7.35 -12.00
N ILE A 406 0.50 7.44 -10.67
CA ILE A 406 0.46 6.27 -9.78
C ILE A 406 -0.74 5.38 -10.11
N ALA A 407 -1.90 5.97 -10.41
CA ALA A 407 -3.09 5.22 -10.78
C ALA A 407 -2.87 4.36 -12.02
N PHE A 408 -2.30 4.95 -13.08
CA PHE A 408 -2.05 4.25 -14.33
C PHE A 408 -0.93 3.22 -14.18
N ALA A 409 0.17 3.63 -13.55
CA ALA A 409 1.31 2.78 -13.25
C ALA A 409 0.94 1.55 -12.42
N GLY A 410 0.18 1.73 -11.33
CA GLY A 410 -0.24 0.64 -10.45
C GLY A 410 -1.17 -0.37 -11.13
N LEU A 411 -1.76 -0.04 -12.28
CA LEU A 411 -2.54 -0.97 -13.10
C LEU A 411 -1.70 -1.69 -14.14
N ILE A 412 -0.84 -0.95 -14.86
CA ILE A 412 -0.16 -1.48 -16.04
C ILE A 412 0.94 -2.49 -15.68
N LEU A 413 1.72 -2.25 -14.63
CA LEU A 413 2.84 -3.13 -14.29
C LEU A 413 2.36 -4.52 -13.81
N PRO A 414 1.39 -4.63 -12.88
CA PRO A 414 0.84 -5.93 -12.50
C PRO A 414 0.16 -6.65 -13.67
N PHE A 415 -0.47 -5.91 -14.58
CA PHE A 415 -1.07 -6.47 -15.78
C PHE A 415 -0.02 -7.05 -16.73
N TYR A 416 1.03 -6.28 -17.07
CA TYR A 416 2.14 -6.73 -17.90
C TYR A 416 2.81 -8.00 -17.34
N ARG A 417 3.17 -7.99 -16.05
CA ARG A 417 3.78 -9.14 -15.37
C ARG A 417 2.89 -10.38 -15.42
N GLU A 418 1.57 -10.22 -15.33
CA GLU A 418 0.64 -11.34 -15.43
C GLU A 418 0.52 -11.90 -16.86
N LEU A 419 0.55 -11.05 -17.89
CA LEU A 419 0.57 -11.49 -19.29
C LEU A 419 1.82 -12.31 -19.61
N GLU A 420 2.98 -11.83 -19.18
CA GLU A 420 4.27 -12.49 -19.38
C GLU A 420 4.32 -13.86 -18.69
N GLN A 421 3.86 -13.94 -17.44
CA GLN A 421 3.86 -15.19 -16.67
C GLN A 421 2.87 -16.24 -17.19
N ARG A 422 1.86 -15.84 -17.97
CA ARG A 422 0.78 -16.73 -18.44
C ARG A 422 0.72 -16.86 -19.94
N LEU A 423 1.85 -16.69 -20.62
CA LEU A 423 1.96 -17.02 -22.03
C LEU A 423 1.54 -18.50 -22.25
N PRO A 424 0.59 -18.77 -23.17
CA PRO A 424 0.09 -20.12 -23.39
C PRO A 424 1.15 -21.02 -24.05
N ASP A 425 0.99 -22.33 -23.86
CA ASP A 425 1.88 -23.34 -24.45
C ASP A 425 1.68 -23.51 -25.96
N GLU A 426 0.45 -23.27 -26.44
CA GLU A 426 0.11 -23.37 -27.86
C GLU A 426 0.80 -22.25 -28.67
N PRO A 427 1.61 -22.58 -29.70
CA PRO A 427 2.40 -21.59 -30.43
C PRO A 427 1.58 -20.44 -31.03
N ARG A 428 0.39 -20.71 -31.58
CA ARG A 428 -0.47 -19.69 -32.19
C ARG A 428 -1.10 -18.76 -31.16
N ALA A 429 -1.56 -19.31 -30.04
CA ALA A 429 -2.08 -18.50 -28.94
C ALA A 429 -0.97 -17.68 -28.28
N ARG A 430 0.24 -18.25 -28.19
CA ARG A 430 1.42 -17.56 -27.63
C ARG A 430 1.77 -16.34 -28.47
N GLU A 431 1.78 -16.48 -29.78
CA GLU A 431 2.10 -15.37 -30.68
C GLU A 431 1.09 -14.23 -30.56
N ARG A 432 -0.22 -14.55 -30.48
CA ARG A 432 -1.25 -13.51 -30.24
C ARG A 432 -1.08 -12.83 -28.88
N MET A 433 -0.82 -13.60 -27.83
CA MET A 433 -0.62 -13.06 -26.49
C MET A 433 0.65 -12.22 -26.39
N ARG A 434 1.69 -12.53 -27.16
CA ARG A 434 2.91 -11.71 -27.25
C ARG A 434 2.63 -10.31 -27.76
N VAL A 435 1.78 -10.14 -28.76
CA VAL A 435 1.38 -8.81 -29.25
C VAL A 435 0.75 -7.97 -28.12
N PHE A 436 -0.13 -8.57 -27.32
CA PHE A 436 -0.71 -7.88 -26.15
C PHE A 436 0.33 -7.59 -25.07
N CYS A 437 1.28 -8.51 -24.86
CA CYS A 437 2.38 -8.33 -23.92
C CYS A 437 3.31 -7.18 -24.34
N GLU A 438 3.63 -7.07 -25.63
CA GLU A 438 4.42 -5.97 -26.20
C GLU A 438 3.70 -4.63 -26.06
N GLN A 439 2.39 -4.60 -26.33
CA GLN A 439 1.57 -3.41 -26.11
C GLN A 439 1.55 -3.00 -24.62
N ALA A 440 1.35 -3.95 -23.71
CA ALA A 440 1.38 -3.68 -22.28
C ALA A 440 2.77 -3.22 -21.80
N ARG A 441 3.84 -3.78 -22.37
CA ARG A 441 5.22 -3.36 -22.10
C ARG A 441 5.46 -1.91 -22.54
N ALA A 442 4.98 -1.54 -23.72
CA ALA A 442 5.09 -0.15 -24.21
C ALA A 442 4.41 0.83 -23.25
N PHE A 443 3.17 0.53 -22.82
CA PHE A 443 2.49 1.34 -21.81
C PHE A 443 3.22 1.37 -20.46
N ALA A 444 3.86 0.27 -20.04
CA ALA A 444 4.64 0.26 -18.81
C ALA A 444 5.90 1.14 -18.95
N CYS A 445 6.56 1.17 -20.11
CA CYS A 445 7.66 2.10 -20.38
C CYS A 445 7.19 3.56 -20.38
N ASP A 446 6.02 3.86 -20.95
CA ASP A 446 5.40 5.19 -20.89
C ASP A 446 5.11 5.60 -19.43
N ALA A 447 4.46 4.73 -18.67
CA ALA A 447 4.16 4.96 -17.25
C ALA A 447 5.42 5.17 -16.40
N ALA A 448 6.51 4.44 -16.66
CA ALA A 448 7.78 4.64 -15.97
C ALA A 448 8.36 6.04 -16.23
N ARG A 449 8.29 6.52 -17.48
CA ARG A 449 8.70 7.88 -17.85
C ARG A 449 7.82 8.93 -17.17
N GLU A 450 6.51 8.71 -17.15
CA GLU A 450 5.54 9.59 -16.50
C GLU A 450 5.79 9.69 -14.98
N ILE A 451 5.95 8.56 -14.29
CA ILE A 451 6.29 8.54 -12.86
C ILE A 451 7.55 9.35 -12.59
N ALA A 452 8.60 9.10 -13.39
CA ALA A 452 9.86 9.80 -13.19
C ALA A 452 9.76 11.30 -13.44
N GLN A 453 9.02 11.71 -14.47
CA GLN A 453 8.76 13.10 -14.76
C GLN A 453 8.01 13.77 -13.60
N VAL A 454 6.98 13.13 -13.06
CA VAL A 454 6.25 13.69 -11.91
C VAL A 454 7.12 13.76 -10.67
N ILE A 455 7.94 12.75 -10.41
CA ILE A 455 8.86 12.78 -9.26
C ILE A 455 9.82 13.97 -9.35
N ARG A 456 10.31 14.31 -10.56
CA ARG A 456 11.11 15.53 -10.79
C ARG A 456 10.32 16.81 -10.53
N TRP A 457 9.00 16.77 -10.67
CA TRP A 457 8.12 17.88 -10.32
C TRP A 457 7.90 18.03 -8.81
N LEU A 458 8.14 17.02 -7.99
CA LEU A 458 7.85 17.17 -6.55
C LEU A 458 8.95 18.01 -5.88
N PRO A 459 8.61 19.00 -5.03
CA PRO A 459 9.58 19.87 -4.35
C PRO A 459 10.36 19.16 -3.21
N GLY A 460 10.72 17.89 -3.39
CA GLY A 460 11.17 16.98 -2.33
C GLY A 460 10.08 15.99 -1.93
N VAL A 461 10.49 14.87 -1.33
CA VAL A 461 9.71 13.63 -1.10
C VAL A 461 8.59 13.80 -0.05
N GLN A 462 7.58 14.63 -0.34
CA GLN A 462 6.50 14.94 0.62
C GLN A 462 5.11 14.40 0.22
N PHE A 463 5.03 13.59 -0.84
CA PHE A 463 3.74 13.20 -1.42
C PHE A 463 3.40 11.70 -1.15
N PRO A 464 2.09 11.35 -1.15
CA PRO A 464 1.41 10.26 -0.40
C PRO A 464 1.95 8.85 -0.69
N PRO A 465 1.55 7.80 0.07
CA PRO A 465 2.33 6.58 0.19
C PRO A 465 2.29 5.82 -1.13
N ALA A 466 3.22 6.13 -2.03
CA ALA A 466 3.68 5.15 -2.98
C ALA A 466 4.09 3.96 -2.12
N SER A 467 3.40 2.83 -2.28
CA SER A 467 3.85 1.58 -1.68
C SER A 467 5.31 1.45 -2.09
N TYR A 468 6.24 1.49 -1.13
CA TYR A 468 7.67 1.37 -1.43
C TYR A 468 7.94 0.10 -2.27
N ARG A 469 7.13 -0.94 -2.08
CA ARG A 469 7.15 -2.14 -2.90
C ARG A 469 6.83 -1.88 -4.38
N ALA A 470 5.90 -0.97 -4.69
CA ALA A 470 5.62 -0.52 -6.05
C ALA A 470 6.89 0.04 -6.71
N LEU A 471 7.60 0.93 -6.00
CA LEU A 471 8.83 1.54 -6.51
C LEU A 471 9.91 0.51 -6.80
N TYR A 472 10.07 -0.50 -5.95
CA TYR A 472 10.99 -1.61 -6.17
C TYR A 472 10.61 -2.44 -7.40
N ALA A 473 9.32 -2.78 -7.55
CA ALA A 473 8.82 -3.49 -8.72
C ALA A 473 9.06 -2.71 -10.02
N TRP A 474 8.88 -1.39 -9.98
CA TRP A 474 9.18 -0.50 -11.09
C TRP A 474 10.67 -0.43 -11.40
N ALA A 475 11.53 -0.41 -10.39
CA ALA A 475 12.96 -0.43 -10.58
C ALA A 475 13.44 -1.71 -11.27
N GLU A 476 12.98 -2.87 -10.82
CA GLU A 476 13.25 -4.15 -11.49
C GLU A 476 12.84 -4.10 -12.97
N PHE A 477 11.62 -3.64 -13.24
CA PHE A 477 11.10 -3.52 -14.60
C PHE A 477 11.95 -2.60 -15.49
N VAL A 478 12.38 -1.45 -14.95
CA VAL A 478 13.22 -0.50 -15.68
C VAL A 478 14.60 -1.09 -15.97
N LEU A 479 15.22 -1.78 -15.01
CA LEU A 479 16.50 -2.46 -15.19
C LEU A 479 16.42 -3.54 -16.28
N ASP A 480 15.33 -4.32 -16.31
CA ASP A 480 15.08 -5.34 -17.33
C ASP A 480 14.86 -4.74 -18.73
N CYS A 481 14.41 -3.48 -18.80
CA CYS A 481 14.17 -2.75 -20.05
C CYS A 481 15.36 -1.92 -20.53
N ALA A 482 16.49 -1.90 -19.81
CA ALA A 482 17.62 -0.99 -20.06
C ALA A 482 18.68 -1.35 -21.14
N PRO A 483 18.53 -2.33 -22.06
CA PRO A 483 19.63 -2.57 -23.01
C PRO A 483 19.72 -1.64 -24.23
N GLU A 484 18.77 -0.74 -24.54
CA GLU A 484 18.81 -0.04 -25.85
C GLU A 484 18.65 1.50 -25.91
N ASP A 485 18.24 2.26 -24.88
CA ASP A 485 18.20 3.76 -24.95
C ASP A 485 17.89 4.43 -23.58
N THR A 486 18.73 4.27 -22.56
CA THR A 486 18.32 4.51 -21.15
C THR A 486 19.21 5.43 -20.30
N GLN A 487 19.89 6.42 -20.88
CA GLN A 487 20.48 7.49 -20.05
C GLN A 487 19.41 8.24 -19.23
N ASP A 488 18.21 8.41 -19.80
CA ASP A 488 17.10 9.06 -19.09
C ASP A 488 16.52 8.18 -17.99
N LEU A 489 16.43 6.85 -18.20
CA LEU A 489 15.83 5.90 -17.25
C LEU A 489 16.76 5.58 -16.07
N GLU A 490 18.09 5.56 -16.25
CA GLU A 490 19.05 5.43 -15.13
C GLU A 490 18.94 6.61 -14.16
N ALA A 491 18.79 7.84 -14.65
CA ALA A 491 18.55 9.01 -13.81
C ALA A 491 17.22 8.92 -13.05
N CYS A 492 16.22 8.23 -13.61
CA CYS A 492 14.94 7.97 -12.95
C CYS A 492 15.08 6.94 -11.83
N VAL A 493 15.85 5.86 -12.06
CA VAL A 493 16.18 4.86 -11.03
C VAL A 493 16.90 5.54 -9.86
N SER A 494 17.94 6.33 -10.07
CA SER A 494 18.62 7.00 -8.94
C SER A 494 17.71 7.92 -8.11
N PHE A 495 16.72 8.57 -8.74
CA PHE A 495 15.77 9.46 -8.06
C PHE A 495 14.63 8.70 -7.36
N LEU A 496 14.17 7.57 -7.93
CA LEU A 496 13.18 6.67 -7.34
C LEU A 496 13.69 6.00 -6.05
N PHE A 497 15.02 5.91 -5.88
CA PHE A 497 15.67 5.22 -4.75
C PHE A 497 16.07 6.15 -3.59
N LEU A 498 16.02 7.48 -3.76
CA LEU A 498 16.29 8.43 -2.66
C LEU A 498 15.46 8.14 -1.39
N PRO A 499 14.16 7.81 -1.49
CA PRO A 499 13.35 7.42 -0.33
C PRO A 499 13.65 6.03 0.21
N TYR A 500 14.31 5.16 -0.58
CA TYR A 500 14.62 3.77 -0.23
C TYR A 500 15.91 3.61 0.54
N LEU A 501 16.84 4.51 0.29
CA LEU A 501 18.10 4.51 0.99
C LEU A 501 17.98 5.23 2.34
N LEU A 502 17.04 6.16 2.50
CA LEU A 502 16.75 6.82 3.77
C LEU A 502 16.11 5.83 4.72
#